data_AF-A0A380N243-F1
#
_entry.id   AF-A0A380N243-F1
#
_cell.length_a   1.000
_cell.length_b   1.000
_cell.length_c   1.000
_cell.angle_alpha   90.00
_cell.angle_beta   90.00
_cell.angle_gamma   90.00
#
_symmetry.space_group_name_H-M   'P 1'
#
loop_
_entity.id
_entity.type
_entity.pdbx_description
1 polymer ?
#
loop_
_entity_poly.entity_id
_entity_poly.type
_entity_poly.pdbx_seq_one_letter_code
_entity_poly.pdbx_strand_id
1 'polypeptide(L)' 'MAHFFMFLLGLLFLAGAIFLVLWVKRREFYRRNEAGVEEFGDFKQMASARTLEFLAYWVASILAVMGIASIGMVLADIF' A
#
# COMPACT_ATOMS: atom_id res chain seq x y z
N MET A 1 18.18 12.72 -18.41
CA MET A 1 16.81 13.22 -18.10
C MET A 1 15.83 12.08 -17.81
N ALA A 2 15.72 11.05 -18.66
CA ALA A 2 14.79 9.93 -18.45
C ALA A 2 15.03 9.12 -17.16
N HIS A 3 16.30 8.80 -16.82
CA HIS A 3 16.62 8.04 -15.60
C HIS A 3 16.21 8.77 -14.31
N PHE A 4 16.38 10.10 -14.25
CA PHE A 4 15.96 10.90 -13.11
C PHE A 4 14.44 10.86 -12.91
N PHE A 5 13.68 10.95 -14.01
CA PHE A 5 12.23 10.82 -13.97
C PHE A 5 11.77 9.43 -13.50
N MET A 6 12.36 8.36 -14.02
CA MET A 6 12.05 6.98 -13.61
C MET A 6 12.36 6.73 -12.12
N PHE A 7 13.46 7.30 -11.62
CA PHE A 7 13.82 7.22 -10.21
C PHE A 7 12.79 7.92 -9.32
N LEU A 8 12.37 9.14 -9.68
CA LEU A 8 11.32 9.87 -8.96
C LEU A 8 9.98 9.12 -8.99
N LEU A 9 9.61 8.55 -10.13
CA LEU A 9 8.39 7.75 -10.27
C LEU A 9 8.44 6.51 -9.37
N GLY A 10 9.57 5.82 -9.33
CA GLY A 10 9.79 4.67 -8.47
C GLY A 10 9.65 5.02 -6.99
N LEU A 11 10.25 6.14 -6.56
CA LEU A 11 10.13 6.64 -5.19
C LEU A 11 8.67 6.98 -4.84
N LEU A 12 7.95 7.62 -5.76
CA LEU A 12 6.54 7.96 -5.58
C LEU A 12 5.66 6.70 -5.44
N PHE A 13 5.89 5.67 -6.25
CA PHE A 13 5.18 4.41 -6.15
C PHE A 13 5.44 3.68 -4.83
N LEU A 14 6.70 3.66 -4.37
CA LEU A 14 7.03 3.09 -3.06
C LEU A 14 6.38 3.87 -1.91
N ALA A 15 6.43 5.21 -1.95
CA ALA A 15 5.77 6.06 -0.97
C ALA A 15 4.26 5.81 -0.95
N GLY A 16 3.63 5.69 -2.12
CA GLY A 16 2.21 5.37 -2.26
C GLY A 16 1.85 3.98 -1.72
N ALA A 17 2.69 2.96 -1.97
CA ALA A 17 2.50 1.62 -1.42
C ALA A 17 2.56 1.62 0.11
N ILE A 18 3.57 2.28 0.68
CA ILE A 18 3.72 2.42 2.15
C ILE A 18 2.52 3.18 2.73
N PHE A 19 2.12 4.28 2.11
CA PHE A 19 0.96 5.05 2.53
C PHE A 19 -0.32 4.21 2.57
N LEU A 20 -0.61 3.43 1.53
CA LEU A 20 -1.78 2.55 1.48
C LEU A 20 -1.76 1.49 2.58
N VAL A 21 -0.61 0.84 2.80
CA VAL A 21 -0.45 -0.15 3.88
C VAL A 21 -0.68 0.49 5.25
N LEU A 22 -0.07 1.66 5.50
CA LEU A 22 -0.24 2.39 6.76
C LEU A 22 -1.67 2.86 6.96
N TRP A 23 -2.34 3.29 5.88
CA TRP A 23 -3.73 3.70 5.93
C TRP A 23 -4.67 2.55 6.30
N VAL A 24 -4.45 1.35 5.75
CA VAL A 24 -5.18 0.15 6.15
C VAL A 24 -4.91 -0.21 7.60
N LYS A 25 -3.63 -0.29 8.01
CA LYS A 25 -3.26 -0.59 9.40
C LYS A 25 -3.84 0.40 10.40
N ARG A 26 -3.89 1.69 10.03
CA ARG A 26 -4.51 2.75 10.83
C ARG A 26 -6.01 2.48 11.03
N ARG A 27 -6.73 2.08 9.97
CA ARG A 27 -8.16 1.70 10.09
C ARG A 27 -8.37 0.45 10.94
N GLU A 28 -7.54 -0.57 10.75
CA GLU A 28 -7.59 -1.79 11.58
C GLU A 28 -7.37 -1.45 13.05
N PHE A 29 -6.42 -0.56 13.36
CA PHE A 29 -6.13 -0.11 14.71
C PHE A 29 -7.33 0.57 15.38
N TYR A 30 -7.99 1.52 14.71
CA TYR A 30 -9.16 2.22 15.28
C TYR A 30 -10.40 1.35 15.45
N ARG A 31 -10.42 0.15 14.89
CA ARG A 31 -11.56 -0.77 14.95
C ARG A 31 -11.40 -1.84 16.02
N ARG A 32 -10.22 -1.92 16.65
CA ARG A 32 -9.94 -2.87 17.72
C ARG A 32 -10.27 -2.26 19.08
N ASN A 33 -10.92 -3.03 19.94
CA ASN A 33 -11.19 -2.65 21.33
C ASN A 33 -9.94 -2.86 22.23
N GLU A 34 -10.08 -2.60 23.53
CA GLU A 34 -9.01 -2.77 24.52
C GLU A 34 -8.48 -4.22 24.61
N ALA A 35 -9.29 -5.20 24.24
CA ALA A 35 -8.90 -6.61 24.15
C ALA A 35 -8.26 -6.98 22.80
N GLY A 36 -8.09 -6.03 21.88
CA GLY A 36 -7.52 -6.25 20.55
C GLY A 36 -8.47 -6.94 19.56
N VAL A 37 -9.76 -7.07 19.89
CA VAL A 37 -10.77 -7.71 19.05
C VAL A 37 -11.33 -6.68 18.08
N GLU A 38 -11.43 -7.04 16.79
CA GLU A 38 -12.09 -6.19 15.79
C GLU A 38 -13.61 -6.17 16.04
N GLU A 39 -14.16 -4.98 16.21
CA GLU A 39 -15.59 -4.77 16.38
C GLU A 39 -16.22 -4.22 15.10
N PHE A 40 -17.31 -4.83 14.68
CA PHE A 40 -18.12 -4.36 13.54
C PHE A 40 -19.58 -4.26 13.99
N GLY A 41 -20.24 -3.17 13.62
CA GLY A 41 -21.66 -2.98 13.94
C GLY A 41 -22.58 -3.99 13.27
N ASP A 42 -22.25 -4.39 12.02
CA ASP A 42 -23.03 -5.36 11.25
C ASP A 42 -22.15 -6.16 10.28
N PHE A 43 -22.65 -7.30 9.80
CA PHE A 43 -22.01 -8.12 8.77
C PHE A 43 -21.70 -7.32 7.49
N LYS A 44 -22.59 -6.43 7.07
CA LYS A 44 -22.38 -5.61 5.86
C LYS A 44 -21.19 -4.64 6.01
N GLN A 45 -21.02 -4.08 7.20
CA GLN A 45 -19.89 -3.19 7.51
C GLN A 45 -18.57 -3.98 7.50
N MET A 46 -18.57 -5.18 8.08
CA MET A 46 -17.43 -6.10 8.04
C MET A 46 -17.03 -6.47 6.61
N ALA A 47 -18.00 -6.90 5.79
CA ALA A 47 -17.74 -7.30 4.41
C ALA A 47 -17.17 -6.14 3.58
N SER A 48 -17.81 -4.97 3.63
CA SER A 48 -17.35 -3.80 2.87
C SER A 48 -15.98 -3.30 3.32
N ALA A 49 -15.72 -3.28 4.63
CA ALA A 49 -14.42 -2.90 5.16
C ALA A 49 -13.31 -3.84 4.68
N ARG A 50 -13.53 -5.15 4.78
CA ARG A 50 -12.54 -6.17 4.39
C ARG A 50 -12.31 -6.22 2.88
N THR A 51 -13.34 -6.02 2.06
CA THR A 51 -13.18 -5.90 0.60
C THR A 51 -12.30 -4.70 0.24
N LEU A 52 -12.51 -3.54 0.88
CA LEU A 52 -11.71 -2.35 0.62
C LEU A 52 -10.26 -2.52 1.09
N GLU A 53 -10.03 -3.18 2.22
CA GLU A 53 -8.70 -3.46 2.74
C GLU A 53 -7.93 -4.42 1.83
N PHE A 54 -8.61 -5.46 1.34
CA PHE A 54 -8.05 -6.36 0.34
C PHE A 54 -7.64 -5.59 -0.92
N LEU A 55 -8.53 -4.79 -1.50
CA LEU A 55 -8.22 -3.96 -2.67
C LEU A 55 -7.05 -3.01 -2.41
N ALA A 56 -7.01 -2.36 -1.25
CA ALA A 56 -5.92 -1.46 -0.88
C ALA A 56 -4.58 -2.19 -0.79
N TYR A 57 -4.53 -3.37 -0.18
CA TYR A 57 -3.31 -4.20 -0.14
C TYR A 57 -2.89 -4.68 -1.54
N TRP A 58 -3.83 -5.05 -2.41
CA TRP A 58 -3.53 -5.38 -3.80
C TRP A 58 -2.91 -4.20 -4.55
N VAL A 59 -3.52 -3.02 -4.45
CA VAL A 59 -2.98 -1.80 -5.06
C VAL A 59 -1.61 -1.47 -4.48
N ALA A 60 -1.42 -1.55 -3.17
CA ALA A 60 -0.11 -1.35 -2.53
C ALA A 60 0.94 -2.33 -3.07
N SER A 61 0.56 -3.60 -3.28
CA SER A 61 1.47 -4.62 -3.79
C SER A 61 1.89 -4.34 -5.23
N ILE A 62 0.96 -3.94 -6.10
CA ILE A 62 1.24 -3.53 -7.48
C ILE A 62 2.16 -2.30 -7.49
N LEU A 63 1.86 -1.29 -6.68
CA LEU A 63 2.71 -0.09 -6.56
C LEU A 63 4.12 -0.45 -6.06
N ALA A 64 4.25 -1.34 -5.08
CA ALA A 64 5.54 -1.76 -4.58
C ALA A 64 6.38 -2.45 -5.66
N VAL A 65 5.79 -3.39 -6.41
CA VAL A 65 6.46 -4.08 -7.52
C VAL A 65 6.88 -3.08 -8.61
N MET A 66 5.99 -2.19 -9.02
CA MET A 66 6.28 -1.16 -10.02
C MET A 66 7.38 -0.20 -9.56
N GLY A 67 7.37 0.19 -8.29
CA GLY A 67 8.38 1.07 -7.69
C GLY A 67 9.77 0.42 -7.66
N ILE A 68 9.85 -0.84 -7.19
CA ILE A 68 11.10 -1.62 -7.17
C ILE A 68 11.62 -1.83 -8.58
N ALA A 69 10.76 -2.22 -9.53
CA ALA A 69 11.16 -2.44 -10.92
C ALA A 69 11.70 -1.15 -11.57
N SER A 70 11.04 -0.02 -11.34
CA SER A 70 11.48 1.28 -11.89
C SER A 70 12.85 1.70 -11.36
N ILE A 71 13.11 1.52 -10.06
CA ILE A 71 14.42 1.82 -9.47
C ILE A 71 15.46 0.81 -9.93
N GLY A 72 15.11 -0.48 -9.97
CA GLY A 72 15.99 -1.56 -10.41
C GLY A 72 16.48 -1.37 -11.85
N MET A 73 15.61 -0.96 -12.77
CA MET A 73 15.99 -0.63 -14.14
C MET A 73 17.01 0.53 -14.19
N VAL A 74 16.76 1.61 -13.45
CA VAL A 74 17.70 2.73 -13.38
C VAL A 74 19.06 2.29 -12.84
N LEU A 75 19.09 1.43 -11.82
CA LEU A 75 20.34 0.91 -11.28
C LEU A 75 21.06 0.01 -12.29
N ALA A 76 20.32 -0.87 -12.99
CA ALA A 76 20.89 -1.75 -14.01
C ALA A 76 21.49 -0.99 -15.20
N ASP A 77 20.98 0.20 -15.52
CA ASP A 77 21.55 1.06 -16.57
C ASP A 77 22.81 1.83 -16.11
N ILE A 78 23.05 1.95 -14.80
CA ILE A 78 24.19 2.70 -14.23
C ILE A 78 25.45 1.82 -14.09
N PHE A 79 25.29 0.51 -13.88
CA PHE A 79 26.37 -0.46 -13.69
C PHE A 79 26.69 -1.22 -14.98
#